data_AF-A0A9Q1K6C0-F1
#
_entry.id   AF-A0A9Q1K6C0-F1
#
_cell.length_a   1.000
_cell.length_b   1.000
_cell.length_c   1.000
_cell.angle_alpha   90.00
_cell.angle_beta   90.00
_cell.angle_gamma   90.00
#
_symmetry.space_group_name_H-M   'P 1'
#
loop_
_entity.id
_entity.type
_entity.pdbx_description
1 polymer ?
#
loop_
_entity_poly.entity_id
_entity_poly.type
_entity_poly.pdbx_seq_one_letter_code
_entity_poly.pdbx_strand_id
1 'polypeptide(L)'
;MWASCPQVLDIVREIWKQPVQGTPMFELTRKLKAIKLPLKALNKSQSIQVRVLEALATSSNSVAAAFVAEKESWRRKAIWKRVQDFRSLTGIPIPSHIVSVIVGNEEKALLASRHLLKSGFYVTAIRPPTVAPNSCRLRVTLTAAHTRNDVKKLAAALSHCISFQDVYINTSLLQAKL
;
A
#
# COMPACT_ATOMS: atom_id res chain seq x y z
N MET A 1 7.43 25.21 -16.17
CA MET A 1 7.69 26.62 -15.84
C MET A 1 8.12 26.87 -14.38
N TRP A 2 7.99 25.92 -13.44
CA TRP A 2 8.44 26.12 -12.02
C TRP A 2 9.69 25.34 -11.60
N ALA A 3 10.08 24.28 -12.32
CA ALA A 3 11.35 23.58 -12.08
C ALA A 3 12.57 24.50 -12.29
N SER A 4 12.36 25.63 -12.96
CA SER A 4 13.33 26.69 -13.21
C SER A 4 13.16 27.88 -12.27
N CYS A 5 12.19 27.87 -11.36
CA CYS A 5 11.98 28.94 -10.39
C CYS A 5 13.00 28.80 -9.25
N PRO A 6 13.90 29.79 -9.04
CA PRO A 6 14.95 29.69 -8.03
C PRO A 6 14.40 29.42 -6.62
N GLN A 7 13.31 30.10 -6.25
CA GLN A 7 12.68 30.00 -4.93
C GLN A 7 12.16 28.59 -4.61
N VAL A 8 11.67 27.86 -5.61
CA VAL A 8 11.21 26.47 -5.45
C VAL A 8 12.40 25.55 -5.24
N LEU A 9 13.48 25.73 -6.00
CA LEU A 9 14.70 24.93 -5.87
C LEU A 9 15.37 25.14 -4.52
N ASP A 10 15.36 26.36 -4.00
CA ASP A 10 15.92 26.69 -2.69
C ASP A 10 15.14 26.02 -1.56
N ILE A 11 13.80 26.07 -1.59
CA ILE A 11 12.94 25.37 -0.61
C ILE A 11 13.20 23.86 -0.63
N VAL A 12 13.26 23.27 -1.82
CA VAL A 12 13.50 21.82 -1.95
C VAL A 12 14.89 21.45 -1.44
N ARG A 13 15.94 22.21 -1.81
CA ARG A 13 17.32 21.96 -1.36
C ARG A 13 17.46 22.08 0.16
N GLU A 14 16.86 23.10 0.77
CA GLU A 14 16.89 23.30 2.22
C GLU A 14 16.24 22.13 2.97
N ILE A 15 15.03 21.74 2.58
CA ILE A 15 14.30 20.66 3.26
C ILE A 15 14.94 19.30 3.01
N TRP A 16 15.51 19.09 1.82
CA TRP A 16 16.16 17.81 1.48
C TRP A 16 17.44 17.58 2.28
N LYS A 17 18.14 18.65 2.67
CA LYS A 17 19.33 18.59 3.54
C LYS A 17 18.99 18.29 5.01
N GLN A 18 17.74 18.48 5.43
CA GLN A 18 17.37 18.22 6.83
C GLN A 18 17.47 16.72 7.16
N PRO A 19 18.11 16.35 8.29
CA PRO A 19 18.19 14.98 8.73
C PRO A 19 16.81 14.52 9.21
N VAL A 20 16.34 13.40 8.68
CA VAL A 20 15.11 12.73 9.12
C VAL A 20 15.51 11.32 9.48
N GLN A 21 15.14 10.86 10.68
CA GLN A 21 15.40 9.49 11.11
C GLN A 21 14.20 8.60 10.80
N GLY A 22 14.45 7.41 10.23
CA GLY A 22 13.45 6.36 10.12
C GLY A 22 13.82 5.30 9.10
N THR A 23 12.83 4.55 8.62
CA THR A 23 13.04 3.67 7.46
C THR A 23 13.19 4.53 6.19
N PRO A 24 13.86 4.04 5.13
CA PRO A 24 14.04 4.81 3.89
C PRO A 24 12.73 5.36 3.31
N MET A 25 11.64 4.59 3.39
CA MET A 25 10.32 5.03 2.93
C MET A 25 9.72 6.12 3.85
N PHE A 26 9.94 6.02 5.17
CA PHE A 26 9.49 7.01 6.14
C PHE A 26 10.23 8.35 5.96
N GLU A 27 11.55 8.31 5.79
CA GLU A 27 12.39 9.49 5.54
C GLU A 27 11.96 10.23 4.27
N LEU A 28 11.81 9.49 3.16
CA LEU A 28 11.35 10.05 1.89
C LEU A 28 9.95 10.67 2.01
N THR A 29 9.02 9.97 2.64
CA THR A 29 7.64 10.47 2.84
C THR A 29 7.62 11.71 3.72
N ARG A 30 8.44 11.76 4.78
CA ARG A 30 8.55 12.92 5.68
C ARG A 30 9.15 14.13 4.99
N LYS A 31 10.22 13.95 4.20
CA LYS A 31 10.83 15.03 3.41
C LYS A 31 9.86 15.59 2.37
N LEU A 32 9.17 14.74 1.62
CA LEU A 32 8.15 15.16 0.66
C LEU A 32 6.96 15.89 1.34
N LYS A 33 6.55 15.42 2.52
CA LYS A 33 5.48 16.08 3.29
C LYS A 33 5.91 17.44 3.83
N ALA A 34 7.17 17.59 4.25
CA ALA A 34 7.74 18.84 4.74
C ALA A 34 7.81 19.92 3.63
N ILE A 35 8.10 19.51 2.39
CA ILE A 35 8.11 20.41 1.21
C ILE A 35 6.71 21.01 0.92
N LYS A 36 5.63 20.30 1.27
CA LYS A 36 4.26 20.68 0.90
C LYS A 36 3.81 22.03 1.46
N LEU A 37 4.12 22.34 2.71
CA LEU A 37 3.64 23.56 3.37
C LEU A 37 4.33 24.84 2.84
N PRO A 38 5.67 24.90 2.72
CA PRO A 38 6.37 26.06 2.16
C PRO A 38 5.99 26.33 0.70
N LEU A 39 5.85 25.27 -0.12
CA LEU A 39 5.38 25.45 -1.50
C LEU A 39 3.95 25.98 -1.57
N LYS A 40 3.07 25.56 -0.64
CA LYS A 40 1.71 26.10 -0.55
C LYS A 40 1.70 27.57 -0.13
N ALA A 41 2.61 27.98 0.75
CA ALA A 41 2.77 29.38 1.14
C ALA A 41 3.29 30.25 -0.02
N LEU A 42 4.32 29.78 -0.74
CA LEU A 42 4.87 30.45 -1.93
C LEU A 42 3.79 30.63 -3.00
N ASN A 43 3.01 29.57 -3.25
CA ASN A 43 1.91 29.56 -4.19
C ASN A 43 0.80 30.56 -3.81
N LYS A 44 0.50 30.67 -2.51
CA LYS A 44 -0.47 31.64 -1.96
C LYS A 44 0.01 33.09 -2.11
N SER A 45 1.32 33.34 -1.95
CA SER A 45 1.89 34.69 -2.10
C SER A 45 2.01 35.17 -3.55
N GLN A 46 2.06 34.25 -4.53
CA GLN A 46 2.27 34.58 -5.93
C GLN A 46 0.98 34.53 -6.79
N SER A 47 -0.20 34.36 -6.18
CA SER A 47 -1.49 34.21 -6.90
C SER A 47 -1.44 33.19 -8.05
N ILE A 48 -0.64 32.13 -7.89
CA ILE A 48 -0.58 31.05 -8.86
C ILE A 48 -1.76 30.13 -8.56
N GLN A 49 -2.59 29.84 -9.58
CA GLN A 49 -3.78 29.01 -9.40
C GLN A 49 -3.38 27.62 -8.86
N VAL A 50 -3.67 27.39 -7.58
CA VAL A 50 -3.25 26.21 -6.79
C VAL A 50 -3.65 24.86 -7.41
N ARG A 51 -4.68 24.81 -8.26
CA ARG A 51 -5.10 23.60 -8.99
C ARG A 51 -4.05 23.07 -9.96
N VAL A 52 -3.27 23.96 -10.58
CA VAL A 52 -2.29 23.58 -11.60
C VAL A 52 -1.08 22.89 -10.94
N LEU A 53 -0.72 23.26 -9.70
CA LEU A 53 0.42 22.73 -8.97
C LEU A 53 0.16 21.34 -8.35
N GLU A 54 -1.03 21.06 -7.84
CA GLU A 54 -1.38 19.69 -7.40
C GLU A 54 -1.45 18.75 -8.60
N ALA A 55 -2.03 19.20 -9.71
CA ALA A 55 -2.10 18.42 -10.95
C ALA A 55 -0.70 18.14 -11.53
N LEU A 56 0.18 19.13 -11.59
CA LEU A 56 1.52 18.97 -12.17
C LEU A 56 2.53 18.30 -11.23
N ALA A 57 2.40 18.42 -9.91
CA ALA A 57 3.17 17.61 -8.96
C ALA A 57 2.74 16.14 -9.03
N THR A 58 1.44 15.89 -9.16
CA THR A 58 0.91 14.53 -9.35
C THR A 58 1.39 13.94 -10.67
N SER A 59 1.34 14.71 -11.77
CA SER A 59 1.82 14.23 -13.07
C SER A 59 3.33 13.96 -13.06
N SER A 60 4.13 14.84 -12.46
CA SER A 60 5.59 14.67 -12.34
C SER A 60 5.95 13.43 -11.51
N ASN A 61 5.27 13.22 -10.38
CA ASN A 61 5.44 12.02 -9.55
C ASN A 61 5.01 10.75 -10.29
N SER A 62 3.97 10.84 -11.11
CA SER A 62 3.47 9.70 -11.90
C SER A 62 4.48 9.31 -12.98
N VAL A 63 5.07 10.29 -13.66
CA VAL A 63 6.13 10.07 -14.66
C VAL A 63 7.40 9.51 -14.00
N ALA A 64 7.82 10.07 -12.86
CA ALA A 64 8.97 9.55 -12.12
C ALA A 64 8.72 8.11 -11.63
N ALA A 65 7.51 7.82 -11.12
CA ALA A 65 7.14 6.47 -10.71
C ALA A 65 7.11 5.49 -11.88
N ALA A 66 6.61 5.90 -13.05
CA ALA A 66 6.61 5.09 -14.27
C ALA A 66 8.05 4.78 -14.73
N PHE A 67 8.93 5.79 -14.76
CA PHE A 67 10.34 5.61 -15.09
C PHE A 67 11.04 4.65 -14.12
N VAL A 68 10.83 4.82 -12.82
CA VAL A 68 11.37 3.90 -11.80
C VAL A 68 10.79 2.50 -11.97
N ALA A 69 9.50 2.33 -12.23
CA ALA A 69 8.86 1.03 -12.42
C ALA A 69 9.34 0.30 -13.69
N GLU A 70 9.72 1.07 -14.72
CA GLU A 70 10.34 0.56 -15.95
C GLU A 70 11.76 0.06 -15.68
N LYS A 71 12.60 0.87 -15.03
CA LYS A 71 14.02 0.54 -14.77
C LYS A 71 14.19 -0.49 -13.66
N GLU A 72 13.43 -0.39 -12.57
CA GLU A 72 13.56 -1.21 -11.37
C GLU A 72 12.70 -2.48 -11.44
N SER A 73 12.99 -3.34 -12.43
CA SER A 73 12.32 -4.64 -12.59
C SER A 73 12.43 -5.56 -11.36
N TRP A 74 13.44 -5.34 -10.51
CA TRP A 74 13.65 -6.06 -9.26
C TRP A 74 12.44 -5.93 -8.30
N ARG A 75 11.70 -4.82 -8.32
CA ARG A 75 10.51 -4.63 -7.46
C ARG A 75 9.42 -5.63 -7.79
N ARG A 76 9.19 -5.91 -9.08
CA ARG A 76 8.22 -6.91 -9.53
C ARG A 76 8.63 -8.30 -9.08
N LYS A 77 9.92 -8.64 -9.23
CA LYS A 77 10.49 -9.91 -8.75
C LYS A 77 10.35 -10.06 -7.23
N ALA A 78 10.61 -8.98 -6.47
CA ALA A 78 10.47 -8.98 -5.01
C ALA A 78 9.01 -9.20 -4.58
N ILE A 79 8.04 -8.54 -5.22
CA ILE A 79 6.61 -8.75 -4.95
C ILE A 79 6.22 -10.20 -5.21
N TRP A 80 6.61 -10.78 -6.35
CA TRP A 80 6.31 -12.18 -6.66
C TRP A 80 6.94 -13.15 -5.68
N LYS A 81 8.16 -12.86 -5.19
CA LYS A 81 8.77 -13.63 -4.11
C LYS A 81 7.94 -13.57 -2.82
N ARG A 82 7.41 -12.39 -2.45
CA ARG A 82 6.51 -12.25 -1.29
C ARG A 82 5.19 -12.99 -1.49
N VAL A 83 4.63 -13.00 -2.70
CA VAL A 83 3.43 -13.77 -3.05
C VAL A 83 3.69 -15.27 -2.89
N GLN A 84 4.83 -15.78 -3.38
CA GLN A 84 5.23 -17.17 -3.21
C GLN A 84 5.46 -17.53 -1.75
N ASP A 85 6.18 -16.69 -0.99
CA ASP A 85 6.38 -16.86 0.45
C ASP A 85 5.02 -16.99 1.16
N PHE A 86 4.08 -16.08 0.89
CA PHE A 86 2.76 -16.08 1.52
C PHE A 86 1.91 -17.29 1.10
N ARG A 87 1.94 -17.69 -0.18
CA ARG A 87 1.29 -18.91 -0.68
C ARG A 87 1.83 -20.16 0.01
N SER A 88 3.15 -20.27 0.19
CA SER A 88 3.78 -21.42 0.84
C SER A 88 3.38 -21.56 2.32
N LEU A 89 3.14 -20.43 2.99
CA LEU A 89 2.78 -20.40 4.43
C LEU A 89 1.29 -20.63 4.67
N THR A 90 0.44 -20.18 3.76
CA THR A 90 -1.02 -20.19 3.94
C THR A 90 -1.74 -21.26 3.12
N GLY A 91 -1.09 -21.81 2.08
CA GLY A 91 -1.72 -22.74 1.13
C GLY A 91 -2.77 -22.11 0.20
N ILE A 92 -3.06 -20.81 0.36
CA ILE A 92 -4.09 -20.12 -0.43
C ILE A 92 -3.60 -19.93 -1.87
N PRO A 93 -4.40 -20.28 -2.90
CA PRO A 93 -4.06 -20.02 -4.29
C PRO A 93 -4.18 -18.52 -4.56
N ILE A 94 -3.07 -17.91 -5.02
CA ILE A 94 -2.97 -16.45 -5.15
C ILE A 94 -2.53 -16.09 -6.58
N PRO A 95 -3.42 -15.48 -7.38
CA PRO A 95 -3.09 -15.05 -8.74
C PRO A 95 -2.44 -13.66 -8.80
N SER A 96 -2.48 -12.88 -7.71
CA SER A 96 -2.07 -11.47 -7.68
C SER A 96 -1.47 -11.07 -6.32
N HIS A 97 -0.70 -9.98 -6.30
CA HIS A 97 -0.17 -9.38 -5.08
C HIS A 97 -1.24 -8.72 -4.19
N ILE A 98 -2.45 -8.54 -4.71
CA ILE A 98 -3.65 -8.19 -3.93
C ILE A 98 -4.44 -9.47 -3.66
N VAL A 99 -4.37 -9.96 -2.43
CA VAL A 99 -4.99 -11.20 -1.98
C VAL A 99 -6.30 -10.89 -1.29
N SER A 100 -7.38 -11.48 -1.77
CA SER A 100 -8.70 -11.41 -1.13
C SER A 100 -8.94 -12.69 -0.35
N VAL A 101 -8.97 -12.61 0.97
CA VAL A 101 -9.21 -13.76 1.85
C VAL A 101 -10.65 -13.72 2.33
N ILE A 102 -11.47 -14.68 1.90
CA ILE A 102 -12.89 -14.73 2.25
C ILE A 102 -13.05 -15.19 3.70
N VAL A 103 -13.77 -14.41 4.50
CA VAL A 103 -14.06 -14.67 5.91
C VAL A 103 -15.54 -14.99 6.13
N GLY A 104 -16.40 -14.50 5.23
CA GLY A 104 -17.84 -14.76 5.24
C GLY A 104 -18.61 -13.67 6.00
N ASN A 105 -18.78 -13.84 7.31
CA ASN A 105 -19.57 -12.93 8.14
C ASN A 105 -18.84 -11.58 8.36
N GLU A 106 -19.61 -10.48 8.38
CA GLU A 106 -19.13 -9.12 8.63
C GLU A 106 -18.44 -8.98 10.00
N GLU A 107 -19.04 -9.53 11.07
CA GLU A 107 -18.50 -9.44 12.42
C GLU A 107 -17.13 -10.13 12.50
N LYS A 108 -17.02 -11.35 11.93
CA LYS A 108 -15.75 -12.07 11.84
C LYS A 108 -14.69 -11.26 11.07
N ALA A 109 -15.06 -10.65 9.96
CA ALA A 109 -14.15 -9.83 9.16
C ALA A 109 -13.66 -8.58 9.94
N LEU A 110 -14.54 -7.91 10.68
CA LEU A 110 -14.18 -6.76 11.51
C LEU A 110 -13.30 -7.17 12.70
N LEU A 111 -13.62 -8.27 13.39
CA LEU A 111 -12.80 -8.79 14.48
C LEU A 111 -11.40 -9.17 14.00
N ALA A 112 -11.31 -9.87 12.87
CA ALA A 112 -10.04 -10.23 12.25
C ALA A 112 -9.23 -8.98 11.85
N SER A 113 -9.84 -7.98 11.22
CA SER A 113 -9.18 -6.72 10.87
C SER A 113 -8.64 -5.98 12.12
N ARG A 114 -9.40 -5.95 13.22
CA ARG A 114 -8.95 -5.36 14.50
C ARG A 114 -7.80 -6.14 15.13
N HIS A 115 -7.84 -7.46 15.09
CA HIS A 115 -6.76 -8.30 15.61
C HIS A 115 -5.46 -8.11 14.82
N LEU A 116 -5.55 -8.07 13.48
CA LEU A 116 -4.41 -7.80 12.61
C LEU A 116 -3.83 -6.40 12.86
N LEU A 117 -4.69 -5.40 13.06
CA LEU A 117 -4.26 -4.04 13.40
C LEU A 117 -3.48 -4.00 14.72
N LYS A 118 -3.97 -4.68 15.76
CA LYS A 118 -3.26 -4.83 17.04
C LYS A 118 -1.93 -5.56 16.89
N SER A 119 -1.84 -6.47 15.93
CA SER A 119 -0.61 -7.20 15.58
C SER A 119 0.36 -6.41 14.69
N GLY A 120 0.04 -5.14 14.39
CA GLY A 120 0.88 -4.26 13.56
C GLY A 120 0.61 -4.32 12.06
N PHE A 121 -0.47 -4.99 11.62
CA PHE A 121 -0.81 -5.15 10.21
C PHE A 121 -2.11 -4.42 9.85
N TYR A 122 -2.03 -3.50 8.89
CA TYR A 122 -3.21 -2.83 8.36
C TYR A 122 -3.83 -3.63 7.22
N VAL A 123 -4.84 -4.45 7.55
CA VAL A 123 -5.59 -5.27 6.59
C VAL A 123 -7.06 -4.84 6.60
N THR A 124 -7.58 -4.45 5.44
CA THR A 124 -8.94 -3.91 5.32
C THR A 124 -9.98 -5.01 5.18
N ALA A 125 -11.03 -4.94 5.99
CA ALA A 125 -12.23 -5.75 5.80
C ALA A 125 -13.15 -5.09 4.77
N ILE A 126 -13.44 -5.80 3.68
CA ILE A 126 -14.44 -5.43 2.68
C ILE A 126 -15.74 -6.12 3.05
N ARG A 127 -16.79 -5.32 3.21
CA ARG A 127 -18.11 -5.70 3.75
C ARG A 127 -19.23 -5.06 2.91
N PRO A 128 -20.50 -5.47 3.08
CA PRO A 128 -21.63 -4.82 2.43
C PRO A 128 -21.64 -3.30 2.64
N PRO A 129 -22.14 -2.50 1.67
CA PRO A 129 -22.80 -2.91 0.42
C PRO A 129 -21.84 -3.31 -0.72
N THR A 130 -20.53 -3.22 -0.52
CA THR A 130 -19.52 -3.44 -1.59
C THR A 130 -19.40 -4.91 -2.00
N VAL A 131 -19.80 -5.84 -1.14
CA VAL A 131 -19.83 -7.29 -1.41
C VAL A 131 -21.16 -7.87 -0.94
N ALA A 132 -21.57 -8.99 -1.53
CA ALA A 132 -22.79 -9.68 -1.14
C ALA A 132 -22.75 -10.08 0.36
N PRO A 133 -23.92 -10.13 1.03
CA PRO A 133 -24.00 -10.65 2.39
C PRO A 133 -23.32 -12.03 2.52
N ASN A 134 -22.70 -12.29 3.67
CA ASN A 134 -21.96 -13.53 3.94
C ASN A 134 -20.76 -13.81 3.01
N SER A 135 -20.29 -12.82 2.25
CA SER A 135 -19.09 -12.92 1.40
C SER A 135 -18.01 -11.88 1.75
N CYS A 136 -18.02 -11.42 3.01
CA CYS A 136 -17.03 -10.48 3.52
C CYS A 136 -15.62 -11.05 3.39
N ARG A 137 -14.66 -10.18 3.08
CA ARG A 137 -13.29 -10.58 2.76
C ARG A 137 -12.28 -9.60 3.31
N LEU A 138 -11.10 -10.10 3.67
CA LEU A 138 -9.94 -9.30 4.03
C LEU A 138 -9.08 -9.07 2.79
N ARG A 139 -8.70 -7.81 2.53
CA ARG A 139 -7.80 -7.46 1.43
C ARG A 139 -6.38 -7.28 1.96
N VAL A 140 -5.53 -8.25 1.65
CA VAL A 140 -4.09 -8.21 1.95
C VAL A 140 -3.35 -7.74 0.70
N THR A 141 -2.53 -6.71 0.81
CA THR A 141 -1.73 -6.20 -0.32
C THR A 141 -0.24 -6.38 -0.01
N LEU A 142 0.43 -7.24 -0.79
CA LEU A 142 1.86 -7.48 -0.67
C LEU A 142 2.63 -6.48 -1.52
N THR A 143 3.72 -5.93 -0.98
CA THR A 143 4.54 -4.92 -1.66
C THR A 143 6.02 -5.34 -1.65
N ALA A 144 6.82 -4.71 -2.51
CA ALA A 144 8.27 -4.97 -2.58
C ALA A 144 8.99 -4.58 -1.27
N ALA A 145 8.40 -3.71 -0.45
CA ALA A 145 8.97 -3.23 0.80
C ALA A 145 8.83 -4.25 1.94
N HIS A 146 7.87 -5.18 1.86
CA HIS A 146 7.74 -6.22 2.89
C HIS A 146 8.92 -7.18 2.86
N THR A 147 9.44 -7.52 4.04
CA THR A 147 10.43 -8.58 4.21
C THR A 147 9.75 -9.96 4.25
N ARG A 148 10.54 -11.02 4.11
CA ARG A 148 10.04 -12.39 4.30
C ARG A 148 9.53 -12.61 5.73
N ASN A 149 10.14 -11.95 6.72
CA ASN A 149 9.73 -12.04 8.11
C ASN A 149 8.38 -11.38 8.35
N ASP A 150 8.11 -10.25 7.70
CA ASP A 150 6.80 -9.58 7.77
C ASP A 150 5.70 -10.49 7.23
N VAL A 151 5.97 -11.19 6.12
CA VAL A 151 5.03 -12.16 5.54
C VAL A 151 4.79 -13.35 6.47
N LYS A 152 5.83 -13.86 7.15
CA LYS A 152 5.69 -14.92 8.17
C LYS A 152 4.83 -14.47 9.35
N LYS A 153 5.10 -13.29 9.90
CA LYS A 153 4.33 -12.72 11.02
C LYS A 153 2.88 -12.46 10.62
N LEU A 154 2.65 -11.96 9.40
CA LEU A 154 1.30 -11.76 8.86
C LEU A 154 0.54 -13.09 8.74
N ALA A 155 1.17 -14.12 8.17
CA ALA A 155 0.54 -15.44 8.04
C ALA A 155 0.20 -16.03 9.42
N ALA A 156 1.10 -15.92 10.40
CA ALA A 156 0.83 -16.34 11.76
C ALA A 156 -0.32 -15.54 12.41
N ALA A 157 -0.36 -14.22 12.25
CA ALA A 157 -1.46 -13.41 12.79
C ALA A 157 -2.81 -13.77 12.13
N LEU A 158 -2.80 -14.05 10.83
CA LEU A 158 -3.99 -14.51 10.10
C LEU A 158 -4.50 -15.85 10.63
N SER A 159 -3.63 -16.83 10.92
CA SER A 159 -4.07 -18.15 11.40
C SER A 159 -4.81 -18.12 12.74
N HIS A 160 -4.67 -17.05 13.52
CA HIS A 160 -5.44 -16.87 14.77
C HIS A 160 -6.89 -16.41 14.52
N CYS A 161 -7.17 -15.85 13.35
CA CYS A 161 -8.48 -15.27 13.02
C CYS A 161 -9.23 -16.06 11.96
N ILE A 162 -8.51 -16.79 11.10
CA ILE A 162 -9.06 -17.52 9.96
C ILE A 162 -8.42 -18.91 9.85
N SER A 163 -9.24 -19.90 9.52
CA SER A 163 -8.77 -21.23 9.11
C SER A 163 -8.42 -21.19 7.62
N PHE A 164 -7.19 -21.56 7.27
CA PHE A 164 -6.74 -21.53 5.87
C PHE A 164 -7.41 -22.61 5.01
N GLN A 165 -7.78 -23.77 5.57
CA GLN A 165 -8.57 -24.79 4.86
C GLN A 165 -9.92 -24.22 4.37
N ASP A 166 -10.60 -23.44 5.21
CA ASP A 166 -11.92 -22.90 4.88
C ASP A 166 -11.82 -21.87 3.75
N VAL A 167 -10.73 -21.13 3.70
CA VAL A 167 -10.46 -20.16 2.62
C VAL A 167 -10.23 -20.88 1.30
N TYR A 168 -9.49 -21.98 1.30
CA TYR A 168 -9.22 -22.78 0.10
C TYR A 168 -10.52 -23.30 -0.52
N ILE A 169 -11.38 -23.93 0.29
CA ILE A 169 -12.68 -24.48 -0.14
C ILE A 169 -13.56 -23.40 -0.76
N ASN A 170 -13.69 -22.24 -0.10
CA ASN A 170 -14.50 -21.13 -0.60
C ASN A 170 -13.95 -20.54 -1.91
N THR A 171 -12.62 -20.51 -2.08
CA THR A 171 -11.98 -20.02 -3.31
C THR A 171 -12.22 -20.99 -4.47
N SER A 172 -12.10 -22.30 -4.23
CA SER A 172 -12.39 -23.34 -5.23
C SER A 172 -13.87 -23.37 -5.64
N LEU A 173 -14.79 -23.24 -4.68
CA LEU A 173 -16.24 -23.21 -4.95
C LEU A 173 -16.67 -21.97 -5.76
N LEU A 174 -15.97 -20.85 -5.63
CA LEU A 174 -16.22 -19.65 -6.44
C LEU A 174 -15.61 -19.74 -7.84
N GLN A 175 -14.44 -20.36 -7.98
CA GLN A 175 -13.87 -20.64 -9.30
C GLN A 175 -14.69 -21.66 -10.10
N ALA A 176 -15.37 -22.59 -9.43
CA ALA A 176 -16.26 -23.58 -10.07
C ALA A 176 -17.65 -23.02 -10.44
N LYS A 177 -17.99 -21.80 -10.02
CA LYS A 177 -19.27 -21.12 -10.33
C LYS A 177 -19.14 -20.04 -11.41
N LEU A 178 -17.95 -19.87 -11.99
CA LEU A 178 -17.66 -19.01 -13.14
C LEU A 178 -17.41 -19.88 -14.37
#